data_AF-A0A8J5K209-F1
#
_entry.id   AF-A0A8J5K209-F1
#
_cell.length_a   1.000
_cell.length_b   1.000
_cell.length_c   1.000
_cell.angle_alpha   90.00
_cell.angle_beta   90.00
_cell.angle_gamma   90.00
#
_symmetry.space_group_name_H-M   'P 1'
#
loop_
_entity.id
_entity.type
_entity.pdbx_description
1 polymer ?
#
loop_
_entity_poly.entity_id
_entity_poly.type
_entity_poly.pdbx_seq_one_letter_code
_entity_poly.pdbx_strand_id
1 'polypeptide(L)'
;TCDFSSGSCGWQNVVAGDGEDDDCDWIIGCGSNGEDLDAPDTDHNGDDQGKFMYIDSVFTDTGMALLQSQMFIPEQHNNLCFHFWYFMQGTSDDSLWVQTKTLDQKFNELWLQPAKTDNNAQWLEGQIHIDAKKLFIEVAYQIFIGGVRGSEFAIVSVDDFNFTVYSGDCPTLPPAVPPVTTTTILPLTTTDGGAGVMLLLFILFHFISNTVVLYGSI
;
A
#
# COMPACT_ATOMS: atom_id res chain seq x y z
N THR A 1 -13.85 0.27 13.91
CA THR A 1 -13.49 1.57 13.33
C THR A 1 -12.40 2.20 14.18
N CYS A 2 -11.46 2.92 13.58
CA CYS A 2 -10.42 3.71 14.22
C CYS A 2 -10.20 4.99 13.41
N ASP A 3 -10.52 6.13 13.99
CA ASP A 3 -10.34 7.48 13.45
C ASP A 3 -9.15 8.21 14.11
N PHE A 4 -8.32 7.45 14.85
CA PHE A 4 -7.13 7.91 15.57
C PHE A 4 -7.32 9.04 16.60
N SER A 5 -8.55 9.52 16.82
CA SER A 5 -8.91 10.62 17.73
C SER A 5 -8.51 10.35 19.18
N SER A 6 -8.53 9.08 19.59
CA SER A 6 -8.25 8.62 20.96
C SER A 6 -7.04 7.68 21.03
N GLY A 7 -6.20 7.65 19.99
CA GLY A 7 -5.04 6.77 19.87
C GLY A 7 -5.18 5.71 18.77
N SER A 8 -4.23 4.77 18.71
CA SER A 8 -4.06 3.82 17.60
C SER A 8 -5.08 2.68 17.55
N CYS A 9 -6.06 2.63 18.45
CA CYS A 9 -7.06 1.57 18.54
C CYS A 9 -6.51 0.13 18.56
N GLY A 10 -5.30 -0.05 19.11
CA GLY A 10 -4.64 -1.36 19.20
C GLY A 10 -3.69 -1.69 18.05
N TRP A 11 -3.58 -0.82 17.05
CA TRP A 11 -2.49 -0.89 16.07
C TRP A 11 -1.17 -0.47 16.72
N GLN A 12 -0.07 -1.11 16.30
CA GLN A 12 1.26 -0.94 16.90
C GLN A 12 2.30 -0.86 15.80
N ASN A 13 3.30 0.02 15.95
CA ASN A 13 4.49 -0.07 15.11
C ASN A 13 5.18 -1.42 15.35
N VAL A 14 5.77 -1.95 14.29
CA VAL A 14 6.73 -3.04 14.41
C VAL A 14 8.00 -2.48 15.04
N VAL A 15 8.78 -3.31 15.72
CA VAL A 15 10.00 -2.85 16.39
C VAL A 15 11.19 -3.25 15.53
N ALA A 16 11.94 -2.26 15.05
CA ALA A 16 13.19 -2.47 14.33
C ALA A 16 14.09 -3.49 15.06
N GLY A 17 14.42 -4.60 14.38
CA GLY A 17 15.28 -5.68 14.91
C GLY A 17 14.65 -7.07 14.95
N ASP A 18 13.41 -7.25 14.50
CA ASP A 18 12.76 -8.56 14.32
C ASP A 18 13.00 -9.20 12.94
N GLY A 19 13.87 -8.59 12.13
CA GLY A 19 14.22 -9.04 10.77
C GLY A 19 13.47 -8.32 9.66
N GLU A 20 12.59 -7.37 10.00
CA GLU A 20 11.94 -6.45 9.06
C GLU A 20 12.72 -5.12 8.99
N ASP A 21 12.79 -4.53 7.79
CA ASP A 21 13.51 -3.27 7.48
C ASP A 21 12.60 -2.07 7.86
N ASP A 22 12.50 -1.73 9.14
CA ASP A 22 11.55 -0.73 9.68
C ASP A 22 12.28 0.49 10.24
N ASP A 23 12.82 1.32 9.34
CA ASP A 23 13.64 2.48 9.69
C ASP A 23 12.80 3.74 10.06
N CYS A 24 11.49 3.71 9.81
CA CYS A 24 10.54 4.77 10.12
C CYS A 24 9.42 4.25 11.03
N ASP A 25 8.73 5.16 11.73
CA ASP A 25 7.56 4.83 12.55
C ASP A 25 6.29 5.49 11.99
N TRP A 26 5.14 4.83 12.16
CA TRP A 26 3.87 5.53 12.04
C TRP A 26 3.57 6.29 13.33
N ILE A 27 3.20 7.57 13.21
CA ILE A 27 2.83 8.42 14.35
C ILE A 27 1.46 9.05 14.14
N ILE A 28 0.79 9.39 15.23
CA ILE A 28 -0.49 10.09 15.21
C ILE A 28 -0.23 11.59 15.30
N GLY A 29 -0.78 12.36 14.37
CA GLY A 29 -0.71 13.82 14.39
C GLY A 29 -1.95 14.48 13.79
N CYS A 30 -1.82 15.77 13.46
CA CYS A 30 -2.83 16.58 12.79
C CYS A 30 -2.13 17.71 12.01
N GLY A 31 -2.77 18.24 10.97
CA GLY A 31 -2.12 19.22 10.08
C GLY A 31 -1.77 20.56 10.74
N SER A 32 -2.51 20.97 11.77
CA SER A 32 -2.22 22.17 12.55
C SER A 32 -0.99 22.09 13.46
N ASN A 33 -0.33 20.93 13.54
CA ASN A 33 0.93 20.80 14.29
C ASN A 33 2.06 21.65 13.71
N GLY A 34 1.87 22.30 12.55
CA GLY A 34 2.56 23.52 12.13
C GLY A 34 4.05 23.40 11.79
N GLU A 35 4.68 22.27 12.10
CA GLU A 35 6.11 22.01 11.89
C GLU A 35 6.41 20.70 11.13
N ASP A 36 5.44 19.80 10.98
CA ASP A 36 5.63 18.55 10.24
C ASP A 36 5.36 18.73 8.74
N LEU A 37 6.44 18.73 7.94
CA LEU A 37 6.37 18.75 6.47
C LEU A 37 5.91 17.41 5.87
N ASP A 38 5.77 16.38 6.71
CA ASP A 38 5.53 14.99 6.31
C ASP A 38 4.07 14.55 6.49
N ALA A 39 3.16 15.51 6.67
CA ALA A 39 1.75 15.28 6.94
C ALA A 39 0.83 16.16 6.07
N PRO A 40 -0.40 15.70 5.76
CA PRO A 40 -1.44 16.52 5.13
C PRO A 40 -1.91 17.67 6.03
N ASP A 41 -2.41 18.75 5.41
CA ASP A 41 -2.92 19.93 6.11
C ASP A 41 -4.16 19.67 6.99
N THR A 42 -4.91 18.61 6.69
CA THR A 42 -6.13 18.21 7.42
C THR A 42 -6.26 16.70 7.49
N ASP A 43 -7.04 16.21 8.44
CA ASP A 43 -7.57 14.85 8.38
C ASP A 43 -8.42 14.62 7.12
N HIS A 44 -8.89 13.39 6.94
CA HIS A 44 -9.74 13.04 5.82
C HIS A 44 -11.06 13.87 5.78
N ASN A 45 -11.58 14.30 6.93
CA ASN A 45 -12.81 15.09 7.01
C ASN A 45 -12.63 16.60 6.77
N GLY A 46 -11.39 17.07 6.60
CA GLY A 46 -11.07 18.48 6.39
C GLY A 46 -10.89 19.29 7.67
N ASP A 47 -10.65 18.63 8.81
CA ASP A 47 -10.32 19.25 10.10
C ASP A 47 -8.79 19.29 10.30
N ASP A 48 -8.24 20.48 10.53
CA ASP A 48 -6.80 20.67 10.79
C ASP A 48 -6.37 20.20 12.20
N GLN A 49 -7.32 19.96 13.10
CA GLN A 49 -7.10 19.34 14.42
C GLN A 49 -7.42 17.84 14.41
N GLY A 50 -8.09 17.36 13.36
CA GLY A 50 -8.45 15.97 13.17
C GLY A 50 -7.22 15.07 13.17
N LYS A 51 -7.36 13.86 13.72
CA LYS A 51 -6.24 12.95 13.95
C LYS A 51 -6.17 11.91 12.86
N PHE A 52 -4.97 11.67 12.37
CA PHE A 52 -4.65 10.63 11.40
C PHE A 52 -3.25 10.08 11.69
N MET A 53 -2.88 8.99 11.03
CA MET A 53 -1.52 8.44 11.09
C MET A 53 -0.72 8.81 9.85
N TYR A 54 0.56 9.12 10.02
CA TYR A 54 1.52 9.35 8.94
C TYR A 54 2.88 8.77 9.32
N ILE A 55 3.72 8.57 8.30
CA ILE A 55 5.08 8.08 8.49
C ILE A 55 5.97 9.27 8.86
N ASP A 56 6.57 9.22 10.04
CA ASP A 56 7.47 10.27 10.53
C ASP A 56 8.84 10.25 9.81
N SER A 57 9.43 11.43 9.66
CA SER A 57 10.79 11.63 9.14
C SER A 57 11.83 11.94 10.22
N VAL A 58 11.44 12.09 11.49
CA VAL A 58 12.31 12.61 12.57
C VAL A 58 13.67 11.92 12.66
N PHE A 59 13.76 10.62 12.36
CA PHE A 59 15.02 9.88 12.41
C PHE A 59 15.69 9.67 11.04
N THR A 60 14.91 9.69 9.95
CA THR A 60 15.39 9.47 8.58
C THR A 60 14.44 10.07 7.55
N ASP A 61 15.03 10.68 6.52
CA ASP A 61 14.29 11.27 5.39
C ASP A 61 13.63 10.21 4.49
N THR A 62 14.15 8.97 4.53
CA THR A 62 13.69 7.85 3.72
C THR A 62 13.67 6.57 4.52
N GLY A 63 12.72 5.68 4.24
CA GLY A 63 12.63 4.40 4.92
C GLY A 63 11.27 3.76 4.72
N MET A 64 11.07 2.64 5.42
CA MET A 64 9.80 1.94 5.49
C MET A 64 9.29 2.01 6.93
N ALA A 65 7.97 2.18 7.08
CA ALA A 65 7.29 2.07 8.36
C ALA A 65 6.24 0.96 8.32
N LEU A 66 6.17 0.14 9.36
CA LEU A 66 5.25 -0.98 9.47
C LEU A 66 4.30 -0.83 10.65
N LEU A 67 3.00 -0.85 10.37
CA LEU A 67 1.94 -0.88 11.37
C LEU A 67 1.26 -2.26 11.38
N GLN A 68 1.21 -2.90 12.53
CA GLN A 68 0.55 -4.19 12.71
C GLN A 68 -0.71 -4.08 13.57
N SER A 69 -1.72 -4.85 13.17
CA SER A 69 -2.95 -5.05 13.93
C SER A 69 -2.76 -6.09 15.04
N GLN A 70 -3.77 -6.19 15.91
CA GLN A 70 -3.91 -7.34 16.81
C GLN A 70 -3.97 -8.67 16.04
N MET A 71 -3.64 -9.77 16.71
CA MET A 71 -3.74 -11.10 16.14
C MET A 71 -5.20 -11.55 16.01
N PHE A 72 -5.57 -11.99 14.81
CA PHE A 72 -6.83 -12.66 14.52
C PHE A 72 -6.63 -14.17 14.65
N ILE A 73 -7.37 -14.81 15.55
CA ILE A 73 -7.33 -16.26 15.75
C ILE A 73 -8.43 -16.97 14.95
N PRO A 74 -8.29 -18.28 14.63
CA PRO A 74 -9.25 -19.03 13.80
C PRO A 74 -10.72 -18.86 14.17
N GLU A 75 -11.04 -18.78 15.46
CA GLU A 75 -12.39 -18.62 15.97
C GLU A 75 -13.02 -17.25 15.62
N GLN A 76 -12.20 -16.27 15.28
CA GLN A 76 -12.60 -14.91 14.91
C GLN A 76 -12.69 -14.71 13.39
N HIS A 77 -12.27 -15.71 12.60
CA HIS A 77 -12.16 -15.55 11.15
C HIS A 77 -13.50 -15.27 10.50
N ASN A 78 -13.55 -14.13 9.82
CA ASN A 78 -14.66 -13.70 8.99
C ASN A 78 -14.13 -13.16 7.67
N ASN A 79 -14.97 -13.18 6.66
CA ASN A 79 -14.66 -12.44 5.45
C ASN A 79 -14.88 -10.98 5.78
N LEU A 80 -13.83 -10.18 5.65
CA LEU A 80 -13.85 -8.76 6.03
C LEU A 80 -13.78 -7.89 4.78
N CYS A 81 -14.46 -6.76 4.85
CA CYS A 81 -14.14 -5.62 4.02
C CYS A 81 -13.39 -4.61 4.88
N PHE A 82 -12.11 -4.41 4.57
CA PHE A 82 -11.28 -3.39 5.21
C PHE A 82 -11.34 -2.13 4.35
N HIS A 83 -11.85 -1.05 4.93
CA HIS A 83 -11.94 0.28 4.34
C HIS A 83 -11.04 1.22 5.12
N PHE A 84 -10.35 2.11 4.43
CA PHE A 84 -9.50 3.15 5.00
C PHE A 84 -9.38 4.32 4.04
N TRP A 85 -8.93 5.45 4.54
CA TRP A 85 -8.50 6.58 3.72
C TRP A 85 -6.99 6.67 3.72
N TYR A 86 -6.43 7.12 2.61
CA TYR A 86 -5.00 7.38 2.50
C TYR A 86 -4.72 8.68 1.76
N PHE A 87 -3.64 9.34 2.13
CA PHE A 87 -3.08 10.50 1.44
C PHE A 87 -1.65 10.16 1.06
N MET A 88 -1.29 10.38 -0.20
CA MET A 88 0.09 10.25 -0.64
C MET A 88 0.50 11.41 -1.53
N GLN A 89 1.64 12.01 -1.22
CA GLN A 89 2.35 12.96 -2.06
C GLN A 89 3.77 12.45 -2.24
N GLY A 90 4.27 12.42 -3.47
CA GLY A 90 5.62 11.94 -3.73
C GLY A 90 5.81 11.50 -5.17
N THR A 91 6.61 10.46 -5.34
CA THR A 91 7.01 9.88 -6.62
C THR A 91 6.59 8.41 -6.71
N SER A 92 6.89 7.73 -7.82
CA SER A 92 6.62 6.30 -7.95
C SER A 92 7.42 5.41 -7.00
N ASP A 93 8.45 5.96 -6.34
CA ASP A 93 9.27 5.24 -5.36
C ASP A 93 8.62 5.22 -3.97
N ASP A 94 7.62 6.07 -3.75
CA ASP A 94 6.81 6.13 -2.54
C ASP A 94 5.58 5.22 -2.70
N SER A 95 5.21 4.50 -1.65
CA SER A 95 4.08 3.57 -1.73
C SER A 95 3.42 3.31 -0.39
N LEU A 96 2.17 2.86 -0.47
CA LEU A 96 1.43 2.27 0.65
C LEU A 96 1.01 0.86 0.24
N TRP A 97 1.08 -0.08 1.16
CA TRP A 97 0.66 -1.45 0.94
C TRP A 97 -0.04 -2.04 2.16
N VAL A 98 -0.84 -3.06 1.90
CA VAL A 98 -1.50 -3.86 2.93
C VAL A 98 -1.23 -5.32 2.64
N GLN A 99 -0.80 -6.05 3.66
CA GLN A 99 -0.60 -7.48 3.58
C GLN A 99 -1.09 -8.17 4.85
N THR A 100 -1.10 -9.49 4.79
CA THR A 100 -1.36 -10.34 5.95
C THR A 100 -0.15 -11.21 6.22
N LYS A 101 0.16 -11.43 7.49
CA LYS A 101 1.23 -12.31 7.94
C LYS A 101 0.61 -13.37 8.85
N THR A 102 0.76 -14.63 8.50
CA THR A 102 0.32 -15.75 9.33
C THR A 102 1.38 -16.09 10.38
N LEU A 103 0.98 -16.81 11.44
CA LEU A 103 1.90 -17.24 12.50
C LEU A 103 3.08 -18.09 11.97
N ASP A 104 2.86 -18.86 10.90
CA ASP A 104 3.90 -19.62 10.20
C ASP A 104 4.74 -18.77 9.22
N GLN A 105 4.72 -17.45 9.40
CA GLN A 105 5.53 -16.46 8.67
C GLN A 105 5.26 -16.42 7.16
N LYS A 106 4.03 -16.76 6.73
CA LYS A 106 3.64 -16.58 5.34
C LYS A 106 3.00 -15.22 5.15
N PHE A 107 3.53 -14.49 4.18
CA PHE A 107 2.98 -13.22 3.73
C PHE A 107 2.00 -13.44 2.59
N ASN A 108 0.91 -12.69 2.61
CA ASN A 108 -0.02 -12.59 1.51
C ASN A 108 -0.32 -11.10 1.26
N GLU A 109 0.22 -10.60 0.14
CA GLU A 109 -0.03 -9.25 -0.36
C GLU A 109 -1.52 -9.11 -0.74
N LEU A 110 -2.15 -8.06 -0.24
CA LEU A 110 -3.56 -7.79 -0.50
C LEU A 110 -3.75 -6.56 -1.40
N TRP A 111 -2.85 -5.58 -1.25
CA TRP A 111 -2.98 -4.29 -1.90
C TRP A 111 -1.63 -3.57 -1.91
N LEU A 112 -1.33 -2.90 -3.02
CA LEU A 112 -0.16 -2.04 -3.19
C LEU A 112 -0.58 -0.84 -4.04
N GLN A 113 -0.27 0.35 -3.58
CA GLN A 113 -0.52 1.59 -4.29
C GLN A 113 0.74 2.46 -4.26
N PRO A 114 1.42 2.63 -5.41
CA PRO A 114 2.43 3.66 -5.56
C PRO A 114 1.80 5.05 -5.49
N ALA A 115 2.53 6.03 -4.97
CA ALA A 115 2.12 7.42 -5.04
C ALA A 115 2.09 7.90 -6.50
N LYS A 116 1.21 8.86 -6.76
CA LYS A 116 1.13 9.50 -8.07
C LYS A 116 2.15 10.63 -8.13
N THR A 117 2.83 10.77 -9.26
CA THR A 117 3.80 11.84 -9.51
C THR A 117 3.12 13.16 -9.92
N ASP A 118 1.85 13.35 -9.59
CA ASP A 118 1.11 14.58 -9.89
C ASP A 118 1.03 15.46 -8.63
N ASN A 119 0.99 16.78 -8.82
CA ASN A 119 0.94 17.74 -7.70
C ASN A 119 -0.50 17.92 -7.18
N ASN A 120 -1.33 16.88 -7.21
CA ASN A 120 -2.74 16.93 -6.83
C ASN A 120 -3.09 15.84 -5.81
N ALA A 121 -2.24 15.70 -4.81
CA ALA A 121 -2.43 14.83 -3.67
C ALA A 121 -3.72 15.21 -2.92
N GLN A 122 -4.51 14.21 -2.59
CA GLN A 122 -5.78 14.33 -1.86
C GLN A 122 -6.03 13.02 -1.12
N TRP A 123 -6.91 13.06 -0.13
CA TRP A 123 -7.40 11.85 0.51
C TRP A 123 -8.16 10.98 -0.51
N LEU A 124 -7.77 9.71 -0.60
CA LEU A 124 -8.35 8.71 -1.48
C LEU A 124 -8.81 7.50 -0.68
N GLU A 125 -9.85 6.85 -1.19
CA GLU A 125 -10.41 5.65 -0.57
C GLU A 125 -9.58 4.41 -0.91
N GLY A 126 -9.22 3.66 0.12
CA GLY A 126 -8.67 2.32 0.06
C GLY A 126 -9.70 1.30 0.53
N GLN A 127 -9.88 0.22 -0.23
CA GLN A 127 -10.79 -0.86 0.16
C GLN A 127 -10.21 -2.21 -0.24
N ILE A 128 -10.30 -3.20 0.65
CA ILE A 128 -9.67 -4.51 0.48
C ILE A 128 -10.60 -5.61 1.01
N HIS A 129 -10.83 -6.64 0.19
CA HIS A 129 -11.49 -7.86 0.61
C HIS A 129 -10.50 -8.84 1.25
N ILE A 130 -10.77 -9.28 2.48
CA ILE A 130 -9.97 -10.26 3.21
C ILE A 130 -10.80 -11.52 3.39
N ASP A 131 -10.53 -12.55 2.59
CA ASP A 131 -11.22 -13.86 2.64
C ASP A 131 -10.60 -14.78 3.70
N ALA A 132 -10.62 -14.35 4.97
CA ALA A 132 -9.90 -15.04 6.05
C ALA A 132 -10.38 -16.48 6.26
N LYS A 133 -11.67 -16.75 6.02
CA LYS A 133 -12.24 -18.11 6.11
C LYS A 133 -11.68 -19.06 5.06
N LYS A 134 -11.09 -18.54 3.99
CA LYS A 134 -10.44 -19.34 2.94
C LYS A 134 -8.92 -19.35 3.10
N LEU A 135 -8.33 -18.18 3.38
CA LEU A 135 -6.88 -18.00 3.40
C LEU A 135 -6.25 -18.53 4.68
N PHE A 136 -6.97 -18.49 5.82
CA PHE A 136 -6.38 -18.68 7.15
C PHE A 136 -7.13 -19.71 8.00
N ILE A 137 -7.85 -20.68 7.42
CA ILE A 137 -8.79 -21.60 8.10
C ILE A 137 -8.36 -22.05 9.51
N GLU A 138 -7.10 -22.47 9.67
CA GLU A 138 -6.58 -23.03 10.94
C GLU A 138 -5.36 -22.26 11.50
N VAL A 139 -5.04 -21.09 10.94
CA VAL A 139 -3.82 -20.35 11.31
C VAL A 139 -4.14 -18.91 11.69
N ALA A 140 -3.63 -18.46 12.83
CA ALA A 140 -3.76 -17.07 13.22
C ALA A 140 -3.01 -16.14 12.25
N TYR A 141 -3.52 -14.94 12.04
CA TYR A 141 -2.90 -13.94 11.17
C TYR A 141 -2.98 -12.53 11.77
N GLN A 142 -2.12 -11.65 11.27
CA GLN A 142 -2.17 -10.22 11.51
C GLN A 142 -2.24 -9.49 10.16
N ILE A 143 -2.88 -8.33 10.17
CA ILE A 143 -2.86 -7.36 9.06
C ILE A 143 -1.72 -6.38 9.32
N PHE A 144 -0.94 -6.12 8.28
CA PHE A 144 0.15 -5.16 8.24
C PHE A 144 -0.19 -4.07 7.23
N ILE A 145 0.07 -2.83 7.61
CA ILE A 145 0.02 -1.65 6.74
C ILE A 145 1.43 -1.10 6.71
N GLY A 146 2.05 -1.17 5.54
CA GLY A 146 3.40 -0.67 5.35
C GLY A 146 3.39 0.49 4.38
N GLY A 147 4.25 1.47 4.62
CA GLY A 147 4.50 2.53 3.66
C GLY A 147 5.97 2.81 3.50
N VAL A 148 6.33 3.29 2.31
CA VAL A 148 7.69 3.62 1.92
C VAL A 148 7.74 5.11 1.61
N ARG A 149 8.69 5.80 2.25
CA ARG A 149 9.14 7.14 1.88
C ARG A 149 10.49 7.01 1.18
N GLY A 150 10.52 7.36 -0.10
CA GLY A 150 11.70 7.43 -0.95
C GLY A 150 12.36 8.81 -0.95
N SER A 151 11.76 9.83 -0.32
CA SER A 151 12.35 11.17 -0.19
C SER A 151 11.83 11.96 1.00
N GLU A 152 12.57 13.01 1.40
CA GLU A 152 12.20 13.97 2.46
C GLU A 152 10.89 14.75 2.19
N PHE A 153 10.39 14.75 0.95
CA PHE A 153 9.16 15.46 0.56
C PHE A 153 7.95 14.52 0.42
N ALA A 154 8.15 13.23 0.67
CA ALA A 154 7.11 12.24 0.56
C ALA A 154 6.21 12.28 1.78
N ILE A 155 4.89 12.37 1.54
CA ILE A 155 3.86 12.24 2.56
C ILE A 155 3.18 10.90 2.31
N VAL A 156 3.09 10.09 3.35
CA VAL A 156 2.31 8.85 3.36
C VAL A 156 1.48 8.83 4.63
N SER A 157 0.17 8.89 4.47
CA SER A 157 -0.76 9.00 5.60
C SER A 157 -1.99 8.14 5.40
N VAL A 158 -2.58 7.73 6.51
CA VAL A 158 -3.76 6.88 6.58
C VAL A 158 -4.72 7.36 7.65
N ASP A 159 -6.01 7.18 7.40
CA ASP A 159 -7.08 7.61 8.29
C ASP A 159 -8.27 6.62 8.27
N ASP A 160 -9.17 6.73 9.24
CA ASP A 160 -10.52 6.16 9.20
C ASP A 160 -10.60 4.63 8.92
N PHE A 161 -9.79 3.83 9.63
CA PHE A 161 -9.79 2.37 9.50
C PHE A 161 -11.10 1.76 9.93
N ASN A 162 -11.75 1.01 9.02
CA ASN A 162 -13.03 0.38 9.28
C ASN A 162 -13.06 -1.06 8.75
N PHE A 163 -13.53 -1.98 9.59
CA PHE A 163 -13.74 -3.38 9.23
C PHE A 163 -15.22 -3.69 9.31
N THR A 164 -15.77 -4.18 8.20
CA THR A 164 -17.14 -4.71 8.15
C THR A 164 -17.12 -6.19 7.81
N VAL A 165 -18.08 -6.95 8.35
CA VAL A 165 -18.27 -8.34 7.94
C VAL A 165 -18.86 -8.32 6.53
N TYR A 166 -18.19 -9.00 5.61
CA TYR A 166 -18.52 -9.03 4.20
C TYR A 166 -19.97 -9.50 3.97
N SER A 167 -20.76 -8.65 3.30
CA SER A 167 -22.16 -8.93 2.94
C SER A 167 -22.41 -9.04 1.43
N GLY A 168 -21.36 -9.00 0.60
CA GLY A 168 -21.46 -9.24 -0.85
C GLY A 168 -20.68 -8.27 -1.74
N ASP A 169 -20.60 -6.99 -1.37
CA ASP A 169 -19.86 -5.99 -2.15
C ASP A 169 -18.66 -5.50 -1.33
N CYS A 170 -17.45 -5.77 -1.84
CA CYS A 170 -16.19 -5.23 -1.32
C CYS A 170 -15.13 -5.22 -2.44
N PRO A 171 -15.32 -4.40 -3.49
CA PRO A 171 -14.31 -4.28 -4.54
C PRO A 171 -13.01 -3.73 -3.96
N THR A 172 -11.87 -4.23 -4.44
CA THR A 172 -10.58 -3.63 -4.10
C THR A 172 -10.47 -2.23 -4.72
N LEU A 173 -10.16 -1.22 -3.90
CA LEU A 173 -10.01 0.17 -4.31
C LEU A 173 -8.61 0.72 -3.95
N PRO A 174 -7.96 1.47 -4.86
CA PRO A 174 -8.30 1.53 -6.28
C PRO A 174 -8.19 0.13 -6.93
N PRO A 175 -8.92 -0.14 -8.02
CA PRO A 175 -8.81 -1.41 -8.71
C PRO A 175 -7.37 -1.61 -9.17
N ALA A 176 -6.82 -2.81 -8.97
CA ALA A 176 -5.56 -3.18 -9.59
C ALA A 176 -5.65 -2.89 -11.09
N VAL A 177 -4.68 -2.13 -11.62
CA VAL A 177 -4.64 -1.86 -13.06
C VAL A 177 -4.62 -3.23 -13.75
N PRO A 178 -5.62 -3.57 -14.59
CA PRO A 178 -5.56 -4.83 -15.30
C PRO A 178 -4.27 -4.82 -16.13
N PRO A 179 -3.52 -5.94 -16.19
CA PRO A 179 -2.33 -5.99 -17.02
C PRO A 179 -2.73 -5.52 -18.41
N VAL A 180 -2.07 -4.47 -18.91
CA VAL A 180 -2.34 -3.94 -20.24
C VAL A 180 -2.22 -5.13 -21.18
N THR A 181 -3.35 -5.57 -21.75
CA THR A 181 -3.33 -6.67 -22.71
C THR A 181 -2.54 -6.13 -23.89
N THR A 182 -1.29 -6.54 -24.01
CA THR A 182 -0.48 -6.22 -25.18
C THR A 182 -1.22 -6.84 -26.35
N THR A 183 -1.96 -6.03 -27.10
CA THR A 183 -2.54 -6.47 -28.36
C THR A 183 -1.35 -6.82 -29.22
N THR A 184 -1.05 -8.12 -29.33
CA THR A 184 -0.08 -8.64 -30.29
C THR A 184 -0.54 -8.17 -31.65
N ILE A 185 0.07 -7.09 -32.15
CA ILE A 185 -0.19 -6.59 -33.48
C ILE A 185 0.34 -7.69 -34.40
N LEU A 186 -0.58 -8.48 -34.96
CA LEU A 186 -0.24 -9.43 -36.02
C LEU A 186 0.49 -8.63 -37.11
N PRO A 187 1.72 -9.02 -37.50
CA PRO A 187 2.41 -8.34 -38.58
C PRO A 187 1.51 -8.42 -39.82
N LEU A 188 1.13 -7.24 -40.33
CA LEU A 188 0.35 -7.13 -41.55
C LEU A 188 1.21 -7.69 -42.68
N THR A 189 0.87 -8.86 -43.20
CA THR A 189 1.52 -9.41 -44.39
C THR A 189 1.08 -8.58 -45.59
N THR A 190 1.89 -7.59 -45.97
CA THR A 190 1.71 -6.86 -47.22
C THR A 190 2.27 -7.71 -48.37
N THR A 191 1.38 -8.33 -49.14
CA THR A 191 1.71 -8.76 -50.50
C THR A 191 1.57 -7.57 -51.43
N ASP A 192 2.63 -6.77 -51.59
CA ASP A 192 3.01 -6.25 -52.91
C ASP A 192 4.39 -5.57 -52.84
N GLY A 193 5.13 -5.67 -53.94
CA GLY A 193 6.52 -5.23 -54.02
C GLY A 193 6.70 -3.71 -54.01
N GLY A 194 7.83 -3.27 -53.47
CA GLY A 194 8.43 -1.97 -53.79
C GLY A 194 8.62 -1.02 -52.60
N ALA A 195 9.89 -0.81 -52.25
CA ALA A 195 10.47 0.30 -51.49
C ALA A 195 9.98 0.49 -50.04
N GLY A 196 10.92 0.34 -49.10
CA GLY A 196 10.66 0.28 -47.67
C GLY A 196 10.25 1.60 -47.02
N VAL A 197 9.41 1.46 -45.99
CA VAL A 197 9.17 2.47 -44.96
C VAL A 197 9.56 1.81 -43.63
N MET A 198 10.67 2.26 -43.06
CA MET A 198 11.17 1.81 -41.76
C MET A 198 10.41 2.57 -40.67
N LEU A 199 9.42 1.92 -40.05
CA LEU A 199 8.71 2.50 -38.92
C LEU A 199 9.49 2.19 -37.64
N LEU A 200 10.27 3.16 -37.16
CA LEU A 200 10.93 3.11 -35.85
C LEU A 200 9.86 3.20 -34.76
N LEU A 201 9.50 2.07 -34.16
CA LEU A 201 8.80 2.01 -32.88
C LEU A 201 9.82 2.05 -31.75
N PHE A 202 9.94 3.20 -31.09
CA PHE A 202 10.51 3.26 -29.75
C PHE A 202 9.43 2.77 -28.77
N ILE A 203 9.59 1.55 -28.26
CA ILE A 203 8.89 1.12 -27.04
C ILE A 203 9.97 0.98 -25.96
N LEU A 204 10.02 1.94 -25.06
CA LEU A 204 10.77 1.85 -23.82
C LEU A 204 9.76 1.59 -22.70
N PHE A 205 9.71 0.36 -22.20
CA PHE A 205 9.17 0.06 -20.89
C PHE A 205 10.09 -0.97 -20.23
N HIS A 206 10.88 -0.52 -19.26
CA HIS A 206 11.53 -1.40 -18.31
C HIS A 206 10.53 -1.70 -17.19
N PHE A 207 10.03 -2.94 -17.16
CA PHE A 207 9.55 -3.55 -15.92
C PHE A 207 10.52 -4.69 -15.63
N ILE A 208 11.38 -4.52 -14.61
CA ILE A 208 12.12 -5.64 -14.05
C ILE A 208 11.28 -6.17 -12.90
N SER A 209 10.63 -7.30 -13.15
CA SER A 209 10.04 -8.16 -12.12
C SER A 209 11.16 -8.94 -11.43
N ASN A 210 11.15 -8.93 -10.10
CA ASN A 210 12.10 -9.63 -9.24
C ASN A 210 12.12 -11.14 -9.54
N THR A 211 13.27 -11.64 -9.97
CA THR A 211 13.60 -13.07 -9.90
C THR A 211 14.42 -13.28 -8.63
N VAL A 212 13.80 -13.91 -7.64
CA VAL A 212 14.48 -14.49 -6.48
C VAL A 212 15.41 -15.59 -6.96
N VAL A 213 16.72 -15.42 -6.79
CA VAL A 213 17.71 -16.50 -6.95
C VAL A 213 18.05 -17.02 -5.55
N LEU A 214 17.50 -18.17 -5.20
CA LEU A 214 17.93 -18.97 -4.05
C LEU A 214 19.31 -19.55 -4.35
N TYR A 215 20.35 -19.12 -3.61
CA TYR A 215 21.59 -19.88 -3.51
C TYR A 215 21.53 -20.78 -2.27
N GLY A 216 21.38 -22.08 -2.50
CA GLY A 216 21.63 -23.12 -1.50
C GLY A 216 23.13 -23.36 -1.34
N SER A 217 23.58 -23.40 -0.09
CA SER A 217 24.94 -23.82 0.29
C SER A 217 25.04 -25.35 0.37
N ILE A 218 26.16 -25.89 -0.10
CA ILE A 218 26.78 -27.13 0.40
C ILE A 218 28.18 -26.75 0.87
#